data_AF-A0A542K9A7-F1
#
_entry.id   AF-A0A542K9A7-F1
#
_cell.length_a   1.000
_cell.length_b   1.000
_cell.length_c   1.000
_cell.angle_alpha   90.00
_cell.angle_beta   90.00
_cell.angle_gamma   90.00
#
_symmetry.space_group_name_H-M   'P 1'
#
loop_
_entity.id
_entity.type
_entity.pdbx_description
1 polymer ?
#
loop_
_entity_poly.entity_id
_entity_poly.type
_entity_poly.pdbx_seq_one_letter_code
_entity_poly.pdbx_strand_id
1 'polypeptide(L)'
;MVHLRSFEWVFGPKKDEWLQMTTGGLLVSANLAQLAAASEPQGAAHARRIGLGTALTLPAIDLAYVPRGRIRPTYLFDALMQTGWIAAWLFSTRPTSGRAARSEQR
;
A
#
# COMPACT_ATOMS: atom_id res chain seq x y z
N MET A 1 -7.06 -9.63 9.07
CA MET A 1 -7.46 -9.82 10.49
C MET A 1 -8.92 -9.41 10.62
N VAL A 2 -9.80 -10.24 11.18
CA VAL A 2 -11.26 -9.96 11.23
C VAL A 2 -11.71 -9.48 12.63
N HIS A 3 -10.81 -9.46 13.62
CA HIS A 3 -11.15 -9.20 15.01
C HIS A 3 -10.28 -8.09 15.62
N LEU A 4 -10.90 -7.01 16.10
CA LEU A 4 -10.21 -5.82 16.63
C LEU A 4 -9.30 -6.15 17.82
N ARG A 5 -9.77 -7.00 18.76
CA ARG A 5 -8.95 -7.43 19.91
C ARG A 5 -7.64 -8.11 19.52
N SER A 6 -7.63 -8.91 18.44
CA SER A 6 -6.41 -9.59 17.98
C SER A 6 -5.42 -8.58 17.41
N PHE A 7 -5.92 -7.53 16.75
CA PHE A 7 -5.10 -6.44 16.27
C PHE A 7 -4.51 -5.61 17.43
N GLU A 8 -5.33 -5.24 18.41
CA GLU A 8 -4.88 -4.49 19.58
C GLU A 8 -3.85 -5.25 20.43
N TRP A 9 -3.94 -6.58 20.45
CA TRP A 9 -2.94 -7.42 21.10
C TRP A 9 -1.53 -7.20 20.51
N VAL A 10 -1.43 -7.13 19.17
CA VAL A 10 -0.16 -6.92 18.45
C VAL A 10 0.26 -5.44 18.43
N PHE A 11 -0.69 -4.53 18.22
CA PHE A 11 -0.42 -3.12 17.91
C PHE A 11 -0.73 -2.14 19.06
N GLY A 12 -1.20 -2.67 20.19
CA GLY A 12 -1.57 -1.91 21.38
C GLY A 12 -3.03 -1.45 21.36
N PRO A 13 -3.58 -1.12 22.54
CA PRO A 13 -4.96 -0.67 22.67
C PRO A 13 -5.19 0.62 21.88
N LYS A 14 -6.34 0.71 21.21
CA LYS A 14 -6.74 1.89 20.44
C LYS A 14 -7.80 2.67 21.22
N LYS A 15 -7.61 3.98 21.31
CA LYS A 15 -8.54 4.85 22.04
C LYS A 15 -9.73 5.29 21.18
N ASP A 16 -9.52 5.38 19.87
CA ASP A 16 -10.47 5.96 18.92
C ASP A 16 -10.87 4.92 17.86
N GLU A 17 -11.74 3.97 18.23
CA GLU A 17 -12.20 2.92 17.30
C GLU A 17 -12.92 3.49 16.08
N TRP A 18 -13.73 4.54 16.26
CA TRP A 18 -14.46 5.20 15.18
C TRP A 18 -13.52 5.76 14.10
N LEU A 19 -12.37 6.31 14.51
CA LEU A 19 -11.37 6.85 13.58
C LEU A 19 -10.74 5.72 12.78
N GLN A 20 -10.42 4.59 13.44
CA GLN A 20 -9.89 3.41 12.76
C GLN A 20 -10.89 2.86 11.73
N MET A 21 -12.18 2.74 12.10
CA MET A 21 -13.22 2.28 11.18
C MET A 21 -13.39 3.25 10.00
N THR A 22 -13.33 4.55 10.25
CA THR A 22 -13.42 5.57 9.20
C THR A 22 -12.24 5.46 8.23
N THR A 23 -11.01 5.40 8.75
CA THR A 23 -9.81 5.24 7.91
C THR A 23 -9.85 3.93 7.13
N GLY A 24 -10.26 2.82 7.77
CA GLY A 24 -10.43 1.53 7.11
C GLY A 24 -11.48 1.57 5.98
N GLY A 25 -12.63 2.21 6.23
CA GLY A 25 -13.67 2.39 5.22
C GLY A 25 -13.22 3.25 4.04
N LEU A 26 -12.50 4.35 4.30
CA LEU A 26 -11.91 5.19 3.26
C LEU A 26 -10.86 4.44 2.42
N LEU A 27 -10.03 3.62 3.07
CA LEU A 27 -9.08 2.77 2.35
C LEU A 27 -9.82 1.76 1.47
N VAL A 28 -10.83 1.06 1.99
CA VAL A 28 -11.60 0.09 1.20
C VAL A 28 -12.27 0.77 0.01
N SER A 29 -12.95 1.90 0.21
CA SER A 29 -13.65 2.60 -0.87
C SER A 29 -12.69 3.12 -1.94
N ALA A 30 -11.57 3.72 -1.55
CA ALA A 30 -10.55 4.20 -2.48
C ALA A 30 -9.89 3.06 -3.27
N ASN A 31 -9.65 1.91 -2.65
CA ASN A 31 -9.05 0.76 -3.32
C ASN A 31 -10.06 0.07 -4.26
N LEU A 32 -11.34 -0.03 -3.89
CA LEU A 32 -12.38 -0.53 -4.79
C LEU A 32 -12.54 0.35 -6.03
N ALA A 33 -12.50 1.67 -5.87
CA ALA A 33 -12.55 2.60 -7.00
C ALA A 33 -11.35 2.42 -7.95
N GLN A 34 -10.16 2.13 -7.42
CA GLN A 34 -8.98 1.83 -8.23
C GLN A 34 -9.11 0.51 -8.99
N LEU A 35 -9.65 -0.53 -8.35
CA LEU A 35 -9.89 -1.82 -8.99
C LEU A 35 -10.94 -1.74 -10.10
N ALA A 36 -11.90 -0.81 -9.96
CA ALA A 36 -12.93 -0.53 -10.97
C ALA A 36 -12.47 0.46 -12.05
N ALA A 37 -11.23 0.97 -12.00
CA ALA A 37 -10.75 1.94 -12.97
C ALA A 37 -10.70 1.35 -14.39
N ALA A 38 -11.00 2.18 -15.39
CA ALA A 38 -10.99 1.77 -16.79
C ALA A 38 -9.60 1.23 -17.20
N SER A 39 -9.59 0.15 -17.96
CA SER A 39 -8.38 -0.54 -18.44
C SER A 39 -7.58 0.24 -19.49
N GLU A 40 -8.07 1.41 -19.90
CA GLU A 40 -7.36 2.29 -20.82
C GLU A 40 -6.07 2.85 -20.18
N PRO A 41 -5.02 3.13 -20.98
CA PRO A 41 -3.74 3.63 -20.48
C PRO A 41 -3.83 4.79 -19.47
N GLN A 42 -4.73 5.75 -19.70
CA GLN A 42 -4.93 6.88 -18.78
C GLN A 42 -5.62 6.46 -17.48
N GLY A 43 -6.64 5.61 -17.55
CA GLY A 43 -7.32 5.04 -16.37
C GLY A 43 -6.35 4.23 -15.50
N ALA A 44 -5.56 3.36 -16.12
CA ALA A 44 -4.53 2.58 -15.46
C ALA A 44 -3.44 3.45 -14.82
N ALA A 45 -3.00 4.53 -15.49
CA ALA A 45 -2.02 5.46 -14.95
C ALA A 45 -2.56 6.24 -13.74
N HIS A 46 -3.83 6.67 -13.78
CA HIS A 46 -4.49 7.33 -12.66
C HIS A 46 -4.67 6.40 -11.47
N ALA A 47 -5.18 5.19 -11.68
CA ALA A 47 -5.32 4.16 -10.65
C ALA A 47 -3.97 3.86 -9.98
N ARG A 48 -2.91 3.72 -10.78
CA ARG A 48 -1.53 3.52 -10.30
C ARG A 48 -1.03 4.67 -9.41
N ARG A 49 -1.26 5.92 -9.79
CA ARG A 49 -0.82 7.10 -9.00
C ARG A 49 -1.54 7.16 -7.65
N ILE A 50 -2.86 6.96 -7.66
CA ILE A 50 -3.66 6.94 -6.43
C ILE A 50 -3.23 5.77 -5.56
N GLY A 51 -3.09 4.57 -6.12
CA GLY A 51 -2.67 3.38 -5.39
C GLY A 51 -1.30 3.50 -4.74
N LEU A 52 -0.32 4.06 -5.47
CA LEU A 52 0.98 4.36 -4.89
C LEU A 52 0.88 5.40 -3.76
N GLY A 53 0.11 6.47 -3.95
CA GLY A 53 -0.10 7.47 -2.89
C GLY A 53 -0.72 6.87 -1.63
N THR A 54 -1.77 6.07 -1.78
CA THR A 54 -2.42 5.38 -0.67
C THR A 54 -1.46 4.40 0.01
N ALA A 55 -0.75 3.56 -0.75
CA ALA A 55 0.17 2.55 -0.22
C ALA A 55 1.42 3.16 0.44
N LEU A 56 1.87 4.33 0.00
CA LEU A 56 3.03 5.02 0.61
C LEU A 56 2.65 5.78 1.89
N THR A 57 1.38 6.13 2.07
CA THR A 57 0.94 6.93 3.22
C THR A 57 1.11 6.16 4.54
N LEU A 58 0.75 4.88 4.58
CA LEU A 58 0.85 4.06 5.79
C LEU A 58 2.31 3.90 6.28
N PRO A 59 3.28 3.44 5.46
CA PRO A 59 4.67 3.34 5.90
C PRO A 59 5.26 4.71 6.23
N ALA A 60 4.83 5.80 5.57
CA ALA A 60 5.26 7.15 5.93
C ALA A 60 4.81 7.55 7.34
N ILE A 61 3.57 7.22 7.72
CA ILE A 61 3.05 7.44 9.08
C ILE A 61 3.83 6.58 10.09
N ASP A 62 4.09 5.32 9.79
CA ASP A 62 4.84 4.43 10.69
C ASP A 62 6.26 4.97 10.95
N LEU A 63 6.98 5.31 9.89
CA LEU A 63 8.32 5.89 9.97
C LEU A 63 8.34 7.27 10.64
N ALA A 64 7.27 8.04 10.52
CA ALA A 64 7.14 9.33 11.17
C ALA A 64 6.86 9.20 12.68
N TYR A 65 5.98 8.28 13.09
CA TYR A 65 5.45 8.26 14.45
C TYR A 65 6.11 7.22 15.36
N VAL A 66 6.70 6.15 14.83
CA VAL A 66 7.46 5.17 15.65
C VAL A 66 8.68 5.83 16.33
N PRO A 67 9.58 6.56 15.63
CA PRO A 67 10.75 7.16 16.27
C PRO A 67 10.39 8.23 17.31
N ARG A 68 9.19 8.80 17.19
CA ARG A 68 8.63 9.79 18.13
C ARG A 68 7.96 9.14 19.35
N GLY A 69 7.97 7.82 19.46
CA GLY A 69 7.34 7.07 20.57
C GLY A 69 5.82 7.17 20.62
N ARG A 70 5.17 7.61 19.54
CA ARG A 70 3.70 7.80 19.49
C ARG A 70 2.95 6.52 19.20
N ILE A 71 3.57 5.59 18.48
CA ILE A 71 3.04 4.27 18.13
C ILE A 71 4.09 3.20 18.42
N ARG A 72 3.64 1.96 18.68
CA ARG A 72 4.53 0.85 19.09
C ARG A 72 5.54 0.53 17.98
N PRO A 73 6.77 0.08 18.32
CA PRO A 73 7.76 -0.34 17.33
C PRO A 73 7.31 -1.47 16.40
N THR A 74 6.30 -2.26 16.80
CA THR A 74 5.68 -3.30 15.95
C THR A 74 5.14 -2.75 14.62
N TYR A 75 4.82 -1.45 14.54
CA TYR A 75 4.44 -0.79 13.28
C TYR A 75 5.57 -0.71 12.24
N LEU A 76 6.86 -0.80 12.64
CA LEU A 76 7.95 -0.87 11.65
C LEU A 76 7.93 -2.16 10.84
N PHE A 77 7.39 -3.24 11.39
CA PHE A 77 7.22 -4.48 10.64
C PHE A 77 6.20 -4.30 9.52
N ASP A 78 5.10 -3.57 9.78
CA ASP A 78 4.11 -3.22 8.77
C ASP A 78 4.72 -2.35 7.67
N ALA A 79 5.44 -1.29 8.07
CA ALA A 79 6.17 -0.43 7.14
C ALA A 79 7.16 -1.21 6.25
N LEU A 80 7.88 -2.17 6.84
CA LEU A 80 8.82 -3.03 6.12
C LEU A 80 8.10 -3.92 5.10
N MET A 81 7.03 -4.61 5.50
CA MET A 81 6.25 -5.47 4.61
C MET A 81 5.63 -4.68 3.48
N GLN A 82 5.04 -3.52 3.79
CA GLN A 82 4.40 -2.67 2.79
C GLN A 82 5.40 -2.11 1.79
N THR A 83 6.54 -1.60 2.28
CA THR A 83 7.63 -1.12 1.41
C THR A 83 8.17 -2.24 0.52
N GLY A 84 8.34 -3.44 1.06
CA GLY A 84 8.76 -4.63 0.30
C GLY A 84 7.78 -4.98 -0.82
N TRP A 85 6.47 -4.91 -0.56
CA TRP A 85 5.44 -5.17 -1.57
C TRP A 85 5.43 -4.12 -2.68
N ILE A 86 5.53 -2.84 -2.32
CA ILE A 86 5.62 -1.74 -3.29
C ILE A 86 6.86 -1.93 -4.18
N ALA A 87 8.01 -2.26 -3.58
CA ALA A 87 9.24 -2.51 -4.32
C ALA A 87 9.06 -3.68 -5.30
N ALA A 88 8.55 -4.83 -4.84
CA ALA A 88 8.31 -5.99 -5.69
C ALA A 88 7.38 -5.68 -6.88
N TRP A 89 6.32 -4.91 -6.64
CA TRP A 89 5.40 -4.48 -7.69
C TRP A 89 6.06 -3.54 -8.71
N LEU A 90 6.88 -2.58 -8.25
CA LEU A 90 7.65 -1.69 -9.13
C LEU A 90 8.68 -2.43 -9.97
N PHE A 91 9.32 -3.48 -9.42
CA PHE A 91 10.26 -4.31 -10.18
C PHE A 91 9.55 -5.18 -11.22
N SER A 92 8.37 -5.72 -10.89
CA SER A 92 7.59 -6.59 -11.79
C SER A 92 6.96 -5.83 -12.96
N THR A 93 6.72 -4.52 -12.80
CA THR A 93 6.09 -3.68 -13.83
C THR A 93 7.09 -2.98 -14.76
N ARG A 94 8.41 -3.26 -14.63
CA ARG A 94 9.41 -2.75 -15.57
C ARG A 94 9.25 -3.47 -16.92
N PRO A 95 9.05 -2.74 -18.03
CA PRO A 95 8.98 -3.37 -19.35
C PRO A 95 10.30 -4.08 -19.62
N THR A 96 10.22 -5.38 -19.95
CA THR A 96 11.37 -6.21 -20.29
C THR A 96 11.97 -5.70 -21.60
N SER A 97 12.83 -4.69 -21.50
CA SER A 97 13.44 -3.99 -22.62
C SER A 97 14.57 -4.82 -23.22
N GLY A 98 14.27 -5.98 -23.78
CA GLY A 98 15.32 -6.88 -24.29
C GLY A 98 14.92 -8.08 -25.16
N ARG A 99 13.64 -8.32 -25.44
CA ARG A 99 13.22 -9.48 -26.26
C ARG A 99 12.79 -9.14 -27.70
N ALA A 100 12.58 -7.87 -28.03
CA ALA A 100 12.17 -7.45 -29.38
C ALA A 100 13.33 -7.27 -30.37
N ALA A 101 14.57 -7.04 -29.92
CA ALA A 101 15.70 -6.79 -30.82
C ALA A 101 16.30 -8.06 -31.47
N ARG A 102 15.77 -9.26 -31.20
CA ARG A 102 16.32 -10.53 -31.70
C ARG A 102 15.49 -11.19 -32.80
N SER A 103 14.35 -10.60 -33.18
CA SER A 103 13.47 -11.12 -34.24
C SER A 103 13.63 -10.41 -35.59
N GLU A 104 14.30 -9.26 -35.65
CA GLU A 104 14.54 -8.53 -36.92
C GLU A 104 15.81 -8.98 -37.66
N GLN A 105 16.55 -9.95 -37.12
CA GLN A 105 17.85 -10.38 -37.67
C GLN A 105 17.85 -11.82 -38.20
N ARG A 106 16.67 -12.38 -38.52
CA ARG A 106 16.54 -13.76 -39.02
C ARG A 106 15.69 -13.85 -40.27
#